data_AF-A0A6B2C6M5-F1
#
_entry.id   AF-A0A6B2C6M5-F1
#
_cell.length_a   1.000
_cell.length_b   1.000
_cell.length_c   1.000
_cell.angle_alpha   90.00
_cell.angle_beta   90.00
_cell.angle_gamma   90.00
#
_symmetry.space_group_name_H-M   'P 1'
#
loop_
_entity.id
_entity.type
_entity.pdbx_description
1 polymer ?
#
loop_
_entity_poly.entity_id
_entity_poly.type
_entity_poly.pdbx_seq_one_letter_code
_entity_poly.pdbx_strand_id
1 'polypeptide(L)'
;MRDETREKIREFLYNFVSEIIRNMQKELGGFSIEKLRRAYPFHSLLFEDEGLIAFKIQRSIVTKMGRKLYPNLALYVAQDKYKKVYIDHKIVGSVPESWINKADNIVDDLRGGKRRPNVLNEWREITSTLQKNIKSFEVIADLYIEDYEEGPLFMEIKSPLPNIDVCAESKRKMLYFKIIAYTNMYSSIGKLGVAYLGLPYNPFITREDYLQNWQIIKRVFDVDKEVLIGEEMWNKIGGQGTFDELLKIIDEVREKAIKILRKNNYLF
;
A
#
# COMPACT_ATOMS: atom_id res chain seq x y z
N MET A 1 16.81 5.06 -12.25
CA MET A 1 16.49 3.62 -12.34
C MET A 1 17.50 2.96 -13.27
N ARG A 2 18.17 1.88 -12.85
CA ARG A 2 19.09 1.14 -13.74
C ARG A 2 18.31 0.40 -14.84
N ASP A 3 18.95 0.20 -15.99
CA ASP A 3 18.31 -0.47 -17.15
C ASP A 3 17.81 -1.87 -16.81
N GLU A 4 18.56 -2.63 -16.00
CA GLU A 4 18.15 -3.96 -15.53
C GLU A 4 16.84 -3.93 -14.74
N THR A 5 16.69 -2.95 -13.84
CA THR A 5 15.47 -2.77 -13.04
C THR A 5 14.30 -2.34 -13.92
N ARG A 6 14.56 -1.42 -14.86
CA ARG A 6 13.58 -0.97 -15.85
C ARG A 6 13.02 -2.13 -16.65
N GLU A 7 13.90 -2.99 -17.16
CA GLU A 7 13.53 -4.16 -17.94
C GLU A 7 12.73 -5.17 -17.11
N LYS A 8 13.17 -5.47 -15.88
CA LYS A 8 12.46 -6.34 -14.93
C LYS A 8 11.04 -5.84 -14.64
N ILE A 9 10.87 -4.55 -14.41
CA ILE A 9 9.54 -3.94 -14.20
C ILE A 9 8.69 -4.05 -15.47
N ARG A 10 9.26 -3.77 -16.64
CA ARG A 10 8.56 -3.85 -17.92
C ARG A 10 8.04 -5.27 -18.20
N GLU A 11 8.87 -6.29 -17.99
CA GLU A 11 8.46 -7.69 -18.14
C GLU A 11 7.38 -8.09 -17.14
N PHE A 12 7.54 -7.69 -15.87
CA PHE A 12 6.55 -7.94 -14.84
C PHE A 12 5.18 -7.35 -15.19
N LEU A 13 5.14 -6.07 -15.59
CA LEU A 13 3.90 -5.40 -16.00
C LEU A 13 3.26 -6.09 -17.20
N TYR A 14 4.05 -6.46 -18.21
CA TYR A 14 3.55 -7.17 -19.38
C TYR A 14 2.92 -8.52 -19.01
N ASN A 15 3.58 -9.29 -18.14
CA ASN A 15 3.08 -10.56 -17.64
C ASN A 15 1.81 -10.39 -16.80
N PHE A 16 1.78 -9.37 -15.93
CA PHE A 16 0.62 -9.04 -15.11
C PHE A 16 -0.60 -8.69 -15.98
N VAL A 17 -0.43 -7.82 -16.98
CA VAL A 17 -1.51 -7.46 -17.90
C VAL A 17 -1.97 -8.67 -18.71
N SER A 18 -1.04 -9.47 -19.23
CA SER A 18 -1.37 -10.70 -19.98
C SER A 18 -2.14 -11.73 -19.14
N GLU A 19 -1.81 -11.84 -17.85
CA GLU A 19 -2.56 -12.66 -16.89
C GLU A 19 -3.98 -12.12 -16.66
N ILE A 20 -4.13 -10.80 -16.49
CA ILE A 20 -5.45 -10.17 -16.35
C ILE A 20 -6.30 -10.43 -17.58
N ILE A 21 -5.77 -10.18 -18.79
CA ILE A 21 -6.49 -10.41 -20.05
C ILE A 21 -6.98 -11.86 -20.13
N ARG A 22 -6.09 -12.84 -19.95
CA ARG A 22 -6.47 -14.27 -19.98
C ARG A 22 -7.53 -14.63 -18.94
N ASN A 23 -7.49 -14.05 -17.75
CA ASN A 23 -8.49 -14.28 -16.72
C ASN A 23 -9.84 -13.66 -17.08
N MET A 24 -9.84 -12.44 -17.62
CA MET A 24 -11.06 -11.78 -18.11
C MET A 24 -11.73 -12.62 -19.21
N GLN A 25 -10.97 -13.22 -20.12
CA GLN A 25 -11.53 -14.10 -21.16
C GLN A 25 -12.30 -15.29 -20.57
N LYS A 26 -11.75 -15.92 -19.52
CA LYS A 26 -12.39 -17.05 -18.84
C LYS A 26 -13.63 -16.60 -18.07
N GLU A 27 -13.55 -15.47 -17.38
CA GLU A 27 -14.66 -14.92 -16.60
C GLU A 27 -15.83 -14.53 -17.51
N LEU A 28 -15.57 -13.80 -18.61
CA LEU A 28 -16.59 -13.37 -19.58
C LEU A 28 -17.35 -14.54 -20.24
N GLY A 29 -16.67 -15.68 -20.47
CA GLY A 29 -17.31 -16.87 -21.04
C GLY A 29 -18.20 -17.66 -20.07
N GLY A 30 -18.25 -17.30 -18.78
CA GLY A 30 -18.88 -18.10 -17.73
C GLY A 30 -19.98 -17.40 -16.91
N PHE A 31 -20.29 -16.13 -17.19
CA PHE A 31 -21.29 -15.40 -16.40
C PHE A 31 -22.71 -15.65 -16.91
N SER A 32 -23.57 -16.14 -16.01
CA SER A 32 -25.01 -16.01 -16.16
C SER A 32 -25.43 -14.61 -15.73
N ILE A 33 -26.06 -13.85 -16.63
CA ILE A 33 -26.61 -12.52 -16.36
C ILE A 33 -27.55 -12.54 -15.15
N GLU A 34 -28.36 -13.59 -15.01
CA GLU A 34 -29.28 -13.76 -13.88
C GLU A 34 -28.52 -13.82 -12.55
N LYS A 35 -27.39 -14.56 -12.50
CA LYS A 35 -26.53 -14.61 -11.31
C LYS A 35 -25.89 -13.25 -11.01
N LEU A 36 -25.49 -12.50 -12.05
CA LEU A 36 -24.91 -11.16 -11.87
C LEU A 36 -25.92 -10.17 -11.33
N ARG A 37 -27.14 -10.11 -11.88
CA ARG A 37 -28.23 -9.27 -11.35
C ARG A 37 -28.57 -9.62 -9.90
N ARG A 38 -28.56 -10.91 -9.54
CA ARG A 38 -28.75 -11.34 -8.14
C ARG A 38 -27.58 -10.96 -7.23
N ALA A 39 -26.36 -10.93 -7.75
CA ALA A 39 -25.17 -10.50 -6.99
C ALA A 39 -25.09 -8.97 -6.84
N TYR A 40 -25.66 -8.22 -7.79
CA TYR A 40 -25.64 -6.75 -7.84
C TYR A 40 -27.05 -6.15 -8.04
N PRO A 41 -28.03 -6.49 -7.18
CA PRO A 41 -29.44 -6.15 -7.43
C PRO A 41 -29.67 -4.64 -7.45
N PHE A 42 -28.99 -3.89 -6.57
CA PHE A 42 -29.12 -2.43 -6.51
C PHE A 42 -28.38 -1.70 -7.64
N HIS A 43 -27.32 -2.30 -8.19
CA HIS A 43 -26.60 -1.69 -9.32
C HIS A 43 -27.41 -1.85 -10.61
N SER A 44 -28.21 -2.91 -10.71
CA SER A 44 -29.14 -3.15 -11.83
C SER A 44 -30.22 -2.06 -11.97
N LEU A 45 -30.40 -1.20 -10.95
CA LEU A 45 -31.28 -0.03 -11.05
C LEU A 45 -30.70 1.07 -11.95
N LEU A 46 -29.37 1.11 -12.11
CA LEU A 46 -28.65 2.20 -12.76
C LEU A 46 -27.84 1.74 -13.98
N PHE A 47 -27.54 0.45 -14.07
CA PHE A 47 -26.64 -0.11 -15.08
C PHE A 47 -27.24 -1.31 -15.78
N GLU A 48 -27.04 -1.35 -17.09
CA GLU A 48 -27.32 -2.52 -17.94
C GLU A 48 -26.29 -3.64 -17.68
N ASP A 49 -26.51 -4.80 -18.31
CA ASP A 49 -25.74 -6.01 -18.04
C ASP A 49 -24.24 -5.84 -18.30
N GLU A 50 -23.88 -5.10 -19.35
CA GLU A 50 -22.50 -4.73 -19.69
C GLU A 50 -21.85 -3.93 -18.56
N GLY A 51 -22.60 -3.02 -17.94
CA GLY A 51 -22.15 -2.26 -16.77
C GLY A 51 -21.89 -3.16 -15.58
N LEU A 52 -22.79 -4.12 -15.29
CA LEU A 52 -22.62 -5.08 -14.19
C LEU A 52 -21.39 -5.98 -14.39
N ILE A 53 -21.15 -6.41 -15.63
CA ILE A 53 -19.95 -7.17 -16.02
C ILE A 53 -18.69 -6.33 -15.80
N ALA A 54 -18.69 -5.08 -16.27
CA ALA A 54 -17.57 -4.16 -16.12
C ALA A 54 -17.23 -3.92 -14.64
N PHE A 55 -18.23 -3.71 -13.77
CA PHE A 55 -18.02 -3.57 -12.32
C PHE A 55 -17.38 -4.81 -11.70
N LYS A 56 -17.86 -6.00 -12.07
CA LYS A 56 -17.31 -7.26 -11.55
C LYS A 56 -15.84 -7.43 -11.93
N ILE A 57 -15.52 -7.19 -13.20
CA ILE A 57 -14.16 -7.26 -13.74
C ILE A 57 -13.26 -6.22 -13.08
N GLN A 58 -13.70 -4.96 -13.02
CA GLN A 58 -12.97 -3.87 -12.40
C GLN A 58 -12.58 -4.20 -10.96
N ARG A 59 -13.51 -4.73 -10.16
CA ARG A 59 -13.23 -5.09 -8.76
C ARG A 59 -12.19 -6.20 -8.65
N SER A 60 -12.24 -7.20 -9.54
CA SER A 60 -11.24 -8.27 -9.63
C SER A 60 -9.85 -7.69 -9.95
N ILE A 61 -9.77 -6.79 -10.93
CA ILE A 61 -8.54 -6.11 -11.33
C ILE A 61 -7.96 -5.30 -10.17
N VAL A 62 -8.75 -4.42 -9.56
CA VAL A 62 -8.30 -3.56 -8.45
C VAL A 62 -7.78 -4.40 -7.27
N THR A 63 -8.47 -5.50 -6.95
CA THR A 63 -8.03 -6.41 -5.89
C THR A 63 -6.68 -7.05 -6.21
N LYS A 64 -6.49 -7.51 -7.46
CA LYS A 64 -5.20 -8.07 -7.93
C LYS A 64 -4.10 -7.03 -7.96
N MET A 65 -4.40 -5.79 -8.33
CA MET A 65 -3.44 -4.69 -8.28
C MET A 65 -2.96 -4.44 -6.85
N GLY A 66 -3.88 -4.34 -5.90
CA GLY A 66 -3.58 -4.17 -4.48
C GLY A 66 -2.65 -5.25 -3.93
N ARG A 67 -2.96 -6.52 -4.22
CA ARG A 67 -2.25 -7.67 -3.65
C ARG A 67 -0.95 -8.04 -4.37
N LYS A 68 -0.85 -7.79 -5.68
CA LYS A 68 0.26 -8.28 -6.50
C LYS A 68 1.03 -7.14 -7.18
N LEU A 69 0.33 -6.21 -7.82
CA LEU A 69 0.99 -5.16 -8.62
C LEU A 69 1.83 -4.22 -7.75
N TYR A 70 1.21 -3.53 -6.79
CA TYR A 70 1.90 -2.47 -6.05
C TYR A 70 3.05 -2.98 -5.17
N PRO A 71 2.89 -4.08 -4.38
CA PRO A 71 4.00 -4.60 -3.58
C PRO A 71 5.19 -5.07 -4.43
N ASN A 72 4.95 -5.78 -5.54
CA ASN A 72 6.05 -6.24 -6.41
C ASN A 72 6.73 -5.09 -7.17
N LEU A 73 6.00 -4.07 -7.60
CA LEU A 73 6.62 -2.86 -8.15
C LEU A 73 7.49 -2.17 -7.10
N ALA A 74 6.98 -2.02 -5.87
CA ALA A 74 7.74 -1.41 -4.79
C ALA A 74 9.01 -2.20 -4.46
N LEU A 75 8.94 -3.55 -4.47
CA LEU A 75 10.09 -4.43 -4.33
C LEU A 75 11.15 -4.16 -5.39
N TYR A 76 10.77 -4.16 -6.68
CA TYR A 76 11.74 -3.99 -7.78
C TYR A 76 12.36 -2.60 -7.79
N VAL A 77 11.56 -1.57 -7.52
CA VAL A 77 12.05 -0.20 -7.39
C VAL A 77 13.04 -0.09 -6.24
N ALA A 78 12.70 -0.61 -5.04
CA ALA A 78 13.58 -0.53 -3.88
C ALA A 78 14.87 -1.37 -4.07
N GLN A 79 14.79 -2.52 -4.75
CA GLN A 79 15.97 -3.34 -5.10
C GLN A 79 16.93 -2.64 -6.08
N ASP A 80 16.52 -1.52 -6.68
CA ASP A 80 17.44 -0.70 -7.48
C ASP A 80 18.55 -0.09 -6.61
N LYS A 81 18.22 0.23 -5.35
CA LYS A 81 19.07 0.97 -4.42
C LYS A 81 19.51 0.15 -3.21
N TYR A 82 18.64 -0.70 -2.69
CA TYR A 82 18.83 -1.43 -1.43
C TYR A 82 19.02 -2.93 -1.65
N LYS A 83 19.80 -3.57 -0.78
CA LYS A 83 20.15 -5.00 -0.91
C LYS A 83 19.18 -5.89 -0.15
N LYS A 84 18.63 -5.42 0.97
CA LYS A 84 17.76 -6.20 1.86
C LYS A 84 16.33 -5.68 1.80
N VAL A 85 15.65 -6.03 0.72
CA VAL A 85 14.27 -5.63 0.42
C VAL A 85 13.35 -6.84 0.39
N TYR A 86 12.23 -6.75 1.09
CA TYR A 86 11.28 -7.83 1.25
C TYR A 86 9.83 -7.32 1.11
N ILE A 87 8.94 -8.18 0.62
CA ILE A 87 7.48 -7.98 0.65
C ILE A 87 6.85 -9.08 1.49
N ASP A 88 5.66 -8.83 2.04
CA ASP A 88 4.97 -9.75 2.95
C ASP A 88 5.88 -10.25 4.09
N HIS A 89 6.78 -9.37 4.55
CA HIS A 89 7.85 -9.75 5.47
C HIS A 89 7.38 -9.66 6.92
N LYS A 90 7.51 -10.78 7.63
CA LYS A 90 7.19 -10.88 9.05
C LYS A 90 8.34 -10.34 9.89
N ILE A 91 8.05 -9.30 10.66
CA ILE A 91 8.98 -8.66 11.58
C ILE A 91 8.53 -9.00 13.00
N VAL A 92 9.43 -9.61 13.78
CA VAL A 92 9.14 -10.11 15.14
C VAL A 92 10.05 -9.43 16.14
N GLY A 93 9.52 -9.10 17.32
CA GLY A 93 10.30 -8.54 18.42
C GLY A 93 9.72 -8.87 19.78
N SER A 94 10.58 -8.98 20.78
CA SER A 94 10.18 -9.07 22.18
C SER A 94 10.04 -7.65 22.74
N VAL A 95 8.81 -7.22 23.01
CA VAL A 95 8.49 -5.84 23.39
C VAL A 95 7.65 -5.81 24.66
N PRO A 96 7.66 -4.70 25.43
CA PRO A 96 6.75 -4.53 26.56
C PRO A 96 5.29 -4.48 26.09
N GLU A 97 4.44 -5.40 26.56
CA GLU A 97 3.01 -5.42 26.26
C GLU A 97 2.32 -4.10 26.63
N SER A 98 2.78 -3.45 27.71
CA SER A 98 2.33 -2.11 28.10
C SER A 98 2.48 -1.05 27.00
N TRP A 99 3.50 -1.15 26.16
CA TRP A 99 3.74 -0.20 25.07
C TRP A 99 2.81 -0.46 23.90
N ILE A 100 2.55 -1.72 23.59
CA ILE A 100 1.56 -2.13 22.60
C ILE A 100 0.17 -1.65 23.00
N ASN A 101 -0.24 -1.89 24.25
CA ASN A 101 -1.52 -1.41 24.77
C ASN A 101 -1.64 0.13 24.70
N LYS A 102 -0.55 0.85 24.97
CA LYS A 102 -0.52 2.32 24.86
C LYS A 102 -0.67 2.76 23.40
N ALA A 103 0.00 2.09 22.47
CA ALA A 103 -0.15 2.35 21.03
C ALA A 103 -1.58 2.09 20.55
N ASP A 104 -2.21 0.99 20.96
CA ASP A 104 -3.61 0.68 20.64
C ASP A 104 -4.57 1.77 21.12
N ASN A 105 -4.46 2.18 22.38
CA ASN A 105 -5.28 3.25 22.94
C ASN A 105 -5.12 4.57 22.17
N ILE A 106 -3.89 4.91 21.79
CA ILE A 106 -3.62 6.10 20.96
C ILE A 106 -4.35 5.98 19.61
N VAL A 107 -4.27 4.83 18.95
CA VAL A 107 -4.94 4.63 17.66
C VAL A 107 -6.46 4.66 17.80
N ASP A 108 -7.02 4.10 18.86
CA ASP A 108 -8.46 4.15 19.11
C ASP A 108 -8.96 5.58 19.38
N ASP A 109 -8.18 6.38 20.11
CA ASP A 109 -8.52 7.79 20.32
C ASP A 109 -8.41 8.61 19.02
N LEU A 110 -7.43 8.32 18.16
CA LEU A 110 -7.30 8.92 16.83
C LEU A 110 -8.48 8.53 15.94
N ARG A 111 -8.76 7.22 15.80
CA ARG A 111 -9.91 6.69 15.06
C ARG A 111 -11.23 7.27 15.58
N GLY A 112 -11.36 7.43 16.89
CA GLY A 112 -12.50 8.06 17.56
C GLY A 112 -12.55 9.58 17.42
N GLY A 113 -11.50 10.23 16.93
CA GLY A 113 -11.42 11.70 16.78
C GLY A 113 -11.33 12.43 18.12
N LYS A 114 -10.94 11.73 19.19
CA LYS A 114 -10.76 12.31 20.54
C LYS A 114 -9.45 13.09 20.67
N ARG A 115 -8.51 12.86 19.74
CA ARG A 115 -7.22 13.55 19.65
C ARG A 115 -6.82 13.76 18.20
N ARG A 116 -5.83 14.62 17.98
CA ARG A 116 -5.17 14.81 16.68
C ARG A 116 -3.86 14.02 16.61
N PRO A 117 -3.45 13.57 15.42
CA PRO A 117 -2.20 12.86 15.24
C PRO A 117 -1.00 13.79 15.48
N ASN A 118 0.02 13.25 16.14
CA ASN A 118 1.31 13.89 16.36
C ASN A 118 2.35 12.83 16.67
N VAL A 119 3.17 12.49 15.68
CA VAL A 119 4.12 11.36 15.76
C VAL A 119 5.06 11.46 16.96
N LEU A 120 5.51 12.67 17.30
CA LEU A 120 6.47 12.88 18.39
C LEU A 120 5.82 12.68 19.75
N ASN A 121 4.62 13.23 19.96
CA ASN A 121 3.90 13.08 21.21
C ASN A 121 3.43 11.63 21.42
N GLU A 122 2.90 10.99 20.36
CA GLU A 122 2.50 9.58 20.40
C GLU A 122 3.68 8.69 20.80
N TRP A 123 4.86 8.88 20.18
CA TRP A 123 6.05 8.11 20.50
C TRP A 123 6.54 8.35 21.94
N ARG A 124 6.53 9.60 22.39
CA ARG A 124 6.89 9.95 23.78
C ARG A 124 5.95 9.29 24.78
N GLU A 125 4.65 9.30 24.53
CA GLU A 125 3.65 8.65 25.39
C GLU A 125 3.85 7.14 25.49
N ILE A 126 4.18 6.48 24.36
CA ILE A 126 4.48 5.05 24.34
C ILE A 126 5.73 4.75 25.16
N THR A 127 6.83 5.43 24.85
CA THR A 127 8.15 5.14 25.45
C THR A 127 8.29 5.59 26.92
N SER A 128 7.49 6.54 27.38
CA SER A 128 7.42 6.94 28.80
C SER A 128 6.56 6.00 29.66
N THR A 129 5.84 5.06 29.06
CA THR A 129 5.07 4.06 29.81
C THR A 129 6.02 3.06 30.46
N LEU A 130 5.85 2.78 31.76
CA LEU A 130 6.65 1.77 32.47
C LEU A 130 6.56 0.43 31.75
N GLN A 131 7.71 -0.16 31.45
CA GLN A 131 7.79 -1.45 30.76
C GLN A 131 7.25 -2.56 31.65
N LYS A 132 6.23 -3.28 31.17
CA LYS A 132 5.63 -4.43 31.86
C LYS A 132 5.35 -5.54 30.85
N ASN A 133 5.50 -6.79 31.30
CA ASN A 133 5.18 -8.01 30.56
C ASN A 133 5.82 -8.04 29.15
N ILE A 134 7.10 -8.39 29.06
CA ILE A 134 7.76 -8.56 27.76
C ILE A 134 7.12 -9.77 27.07
N LYS A 135 6.60 -9.57 25.85
CA LYS A 135 6.01 -10.61 25.02
C LYS A 135 6.51 -10.50 23.58
N SER A 136 6.43 -11.59 22.84
CA SER A 136 6.69 -11.60 21.40
C SER A 136 5.50 -10.99 20.66
N PHE A 137 5.76 -10.01 19.82
CA PHE A 137 4.78 -9.43 18.89
C PHE A 137 5.32 -9.51 17.46
N GLU A 138 4.42 -9.63 16.50
CA GLU A 138 4.75 -9.64 15.08
C GLU A 138 3.92 -8.64 14.28
N VAL A 139 4.52 -8.12 13.21
CA VAL A 139 3.85 -7.31 12.20
C VAL A 139 4.34 -7.72 10.82
N ILE A 140 3.45 -7.73 9.84
CA ILE A 140 3.78 -8.05 8.45
C ILE A 140 3.77 -6.77 7.63
N ALA A 141 4.88 -6.45 6.97
CA ALA A 141 4.99 -5.29 6.10
C ALA A 141 4.62 -5.64 4.65
N ASP A 142 3.88 -4.76 3.97
CA ASP A 142 3.69 -4.88 2.51
C ASP A 142 5.05 -4.67 1.79
N LEU A 143 5.88 -3.76 2.30
CA LEU A 143 7.28 -3.58 1.92
C LEU A 143 8.15 -3.32 3.16
N TYR A 144 9.27 -4.03 3.28
CA TYR A 144 10.30 -3.83 4.29
C TYR A 144 11.68 -3.67 3.65
N ILE A 145 12.40 -2.62 4.03
CA ILE A 145 13.78 -2.36 3.61
C ILE A 145 14.66 -2.31 4.84
N GLU A 146 15.44 -3.37 5.08
CA GLU A 146 16.25 -3.50 6.29
C GLU A 146 17.45 -2.56 6.28
N ASP A 147 18.09 -2.38 5.12
CA ASP A 147 19.30 -1.57 4.92
C ASP A 147 18.99 -0.13 4.45
N TYR A 148 17.83 0.40 4.82
CA TYR A 148 17.44 1.77 4.48
C TYR A 148 18.30 2.82 5.24
N GLU A 149 18.69 3.89 4.55
CA GLU A 149 19.71 4.86 5.02
C GLU A 149 19.35 5.54 6.34
N GLU A 150 18.06 5.84 6.56
CA GLU A 150 17.55 6.51 7.77
C GLU A 150 17.26 5.54 8.94
N GLY A 151 17.52 4.24 8.74
CA GLY A 151 17.06 3.15 9.60
C GLY A 151 16.01 2.29 8.87
N PRO A 152 15.76 1.04 9.30
CA PRO A 152 14.88 0.12 8.57
C PRO A 152 13.53 0.76 8.24
N LEU A 153 13.08 0.63 6.99
CA LEU A 153 11.83 1.20 6.50
C LEU A 153 10.74 0.15 6.45
N PHE A 154 9.61 0.45 7.07
CA PHE A 154 8.35 -0.27 6.97
C PHE A 154 7.38 0.55 6.12
N MET A 155 6.71 -0.08 5.17
CA MET A 155 5.64 0.56 4.42
C MET A 155 4.41 -0.36 4.33
N GLU A 156 3.28 0.21 4.71
CA GLU A 156 1.96 -0.35 4.45
C GLU A 156 1.42 0.27 3.17
N ILE A 157 1.18 -0.54 2.15
CA ILE A 157 0.71 -0.08 0.84
C ILE A 157 -0.81 -0.29 0.77
N LYS A 158 -1.55 0.79 0.51
CA LYS A 158 -3.02 0.74 0.42
C LYS A 158 -3.54 1.48 -0.81
N SER A 159 -4.76 1.15 -1.21
CA SER A 159 -5.51 1.93 -2.20
C SER A 159 -5.61 3.39 -1.76
N PRO A 160 -5.67 4.36 -2.69
CA PRO A 160 -5.57 5.78 -2.35
C PRO A 160 -6.70 6.30 -1.47
N LEU A 161 -7.86 5.64 -1.40
CA LEU A 161 -9.00 6.08 -0.59
C LEU A 161 -9.28 5.07 0.54
N PRO A 162 -8.34 4.85 1.48
CA PRO A 162 -8.57 3.93 2.58
C PRO A 162 -9.67 4.48 3.49
N ASN A 163 -10.55 3.60 3.95
CA ASN A 163 -11.54 3.97 4.98
C ASN A 163 -10.86 4.11 6.36
N ILE A 164 -11.63 4.55 7.35
CA ILE A 164 -11.10 4.83 8.70
C ILE A 164 -10.55 3.58 9.40
N ASP A 165 -11.14 2.40 9.17
CA ASP A 165 -10.71 1.15 9.79
C ASP A 165 -9.36 0.70 9.22
N VAL A 166 -9.21 0.78 7.89
CA VAL A 166 -7.94 0.53 7.21
C VAL A 166 -6.87 1.51 7.70
N CYS A 167 -7.20 2.80 7.84
CA CYS A 167 -6.27 3.79 8.37
C CYS A 167 -5.79 3.42 9.79
N ALA A 168 -6.70 3.07 10.68
CA ALA A 168 -6.38 2.70 12.06
C ALA A 168 -5.54 1.42 12.13
N GLU A 169 -5.89 0.40 11.34
CA GLU A 169 -5.09 -0.84 11.25
C GLU A 169 -3.68 -0.56 10.74
N SER A 170 -3.52 0.22 9.67
CA SER A 170 -2.22 0.63 9.14
C SER A 170 -1.39 1.38 10.19
N LYS A 171 -2.00 2.32 10.91
CA LYS A 171 -1.34 3.07 11.99
C LYS A 171 -0.87 2.16 13.14
N ARG A 172 -1.67 1.16 13.54
CA ARG A 172 -1.25 0.17 14.55
C ARG A 172 -0.02 -0.59 14.09
N LYS A 173 -0.05 -1.14 12.87
CA LYS A 173 1.09 -1.88 12.29
C LYS A 173 2.35 -1.01 12.27
N MET A 174 2.23 0.25 11.86
CA MET A 174 3.34 1.21 11.86
C MET A 174 3.91 1.47 13.26
N LEU A 175 3.06 1.67 14.27
CA LEU A 175 3.51 1.86 15.65
C LEU A 175 4.15 0.59 16.22
N TYR A 176 3.59 -0.58 15.93
CA TYR A 176 4.13 -1.87 16.37
C TYR A 176 5.51 -2.11 15.78
N PHE A 177 5.66 -1.86 14.47
CA PHE A 177 6.96 -1.90 13.82
C PHE A 177 7.96 -0.97 14.51
N LYS A 178 7.59 0.29 14.77
CA LYS A 178 8.49 1.25 15.45
C LYS A 178 8.89 0.78 16.84
N ILE A 179 7.95 0.19 17.59
CA ILE A 179 8.23 -0.41 18.91
C ILE A 179 9.22 -1.57 18.77
N ILE A 180 8.95 -2.53 17.88
CA ILE A 180 9.83 -3.69 17.61
C ILE A 180 11.22 -3.24 17.14
N ALA A 181 11.28 -2.31 16.19
CA ALA A 181 12.53 -1.77 15.67
C ALA A 181 13.32 -1.10 16.79
N TYR A 182 12.68 -0.28 17.64
CA TYR A 182 13.35 0.36 18.76
C TYR A 182 13.91 -0.63 19.79
N THR A 183 13.14 -1.65 20.18
CA THR A 183 13.60 -2.64 21.15
C THR A 183 14.69 -3.55 20.60
N ASN A 184 14.60 -3.94 19.32
CA ASN A 184 15.61 -4.76 18.66
C ASN A 184 16.88 -3.95 18.37
N MET A 185 16.77 -2.67 18.01
CA MET A 185 17.90 -1.80 17.63
C MET A 185 18.71 -1.26 18.80
N TYR A 186 18.27 -1.41 20.05
CA TYR A 186 19.14 -1.20 21.23
C TYR A 186 20.40 -2.09 21.22
N SER A 187 20.49 -3.07 20.30
CA SER A 187 21.61 -4.02 20.20
C SER A 187 22.59 -3.79 19.04
N SER A 188 22.30 -3.06 17.94
CA SER A 188 23.21 -3.16 16.76
C SER A 188 23.28 -2.05 15.69
N ILE A 189 22.34 -1.11 15.52
CA ILE A 189 22.36 -0.20 14.33
C ILE A 189 22.13 1.30 14.65
N GLY A 190 21.65 1.65 15.85
CA GLY A 190 21.67 3.04 16.36
C GLY A 190 20.74 4.07 15.69
N LYS A 191 19.88 3.68 14.74
CA LYS A 191 18.84 4.55 14.13
C LYS A 191 17.44 4.04 14.51
N LEU A 192 16.41 4.89 14.48
CA LEU A 192 15.02 4.43 14.71
C LEU A 192 14.41 4.03 13.37
N GLY A 193 13.71 2.90 13.31
CA GLY A 193 12.97 2.49 12.11
C GLY A 193 11.92 3.53 11.70
N VAL A 194 11.76 3.74 10.40
CA VAL A 194 10.76 4.64 9.81
C VAL A 194 9.58 3.86 9.27
N ALA A 195 8.37 4.41 9.39
CA ALA A 195 7.15 3.74 8.99
C ALA A 195 6.26 4.68 8.17
N TYR A 196 5.73 4.20 7.05
CA TYR A 196 4.89 4.98 6.16
C TYR A 196 3.63 4.23 5.72
N LEU A 197 2.54 4.98 5.54
CA LEU A 197 1.44 4.60 4.68
C LEU A 197 1.77 5.05 3.25
N GLY A 198 1.96 4.09 2.35
CA GLY A 198 2.20 4.33 0.93
C GLY A 198 0.91 4.23 0.12
N LEU A 199 0.57 5.30 -0.58
CA LEU A 199 -0.54 5.34 -1.55
C LEU A 199 0.05 5.39 -2.96
N PRO A 200 -0.13 4.35 -3.81
CA PRO A 200 0.57 4.24 -5.08
C PRO A 200 0.29 5.33 -6.12
N TYR A 201 -0.83 6.04 -6.01
CA TYR A 201 -1.23 7.11 -6.91
C TYR A 201 -2.19 8.08 -6.22
N ASN A 202 -2.42 9.24 -6.83
CA ASN A 202 -3.35 10.25 -6.35
C ASN A 202 -4.56 10.39 -7.31
N PRO A 203 -5.78 9.99 -6.91
CA PRO A 203 -6.96 10.15 -7.76
C PRO A 203 -7.44 11.60 -7.89
N PHE A 204 -6.94 12.52 -7.06
CA PHE A 204 -7.28 13.94 -7.07
C PHE A 204 -6.23 14.83 -7.73
N ILE A 205 -5.24 14.24 -8.42
CA ILE A 205 -4.16 14.94 -9.12
C ILE A 205 -3.16 15.60 -8.15
N THR A 206 -3.59 16.56 -7.33
CA THR A 206 -2.72 17.31 -6.40
C THR A 206 -2.81 16.81 -4.96
N ARG A 207 -1.74 16.98 -4.18
CA ARG A 207 -1.72 16.61 -2.75
C ARG A 207 -2.75 17.42 -1.97
N GLU A 208 -2.88 18.69 -2.30
CA GLU A 208 -3.83 19.63 -1.69
C GLU A 208 -5.26 19.14 -1.92
N ASP A 209 -5.62 18.80 -3.16
CA ASP A 209 -6.96 18.28 -3.48
C ASP A 209 -7.20 16.93 -2.80
N TYR A 210 -6.20 16.05 -2.74
CA TYR A 210 -6.31 14.80 -2.00
C TYR A 210 -6.64 15.06 -0.53
N LEU A 211 -5.88 15.94 0.11
CA LEU A 211 -6.04 16.27 1.53
C LEU A 211 -7.34 17.04 1.80
N GLN A 212 -7.88 17.78 0.82
CA GLN A 212 -9.18 18.45 0.93
C GLN A 212 -10.34 17.48 0.82
N ASN A 213 -10.27 16.52 -0.11
CA ASN A 213 -11.36 15.61 -0.43
C ASN A 213 -11.35 14.32 0.42
N TRP A 214 -10.19 13.90 0.94
CA TRP A 214 -10.04 12.67 1.72
C TRP A 214 -9.56 12.92 3.16
N GLN A 215 -10.31 13.74 3.90
CA GLN A 215 -9.99 14.18 5.27
C GLN A 215 -9.84 13.03 6.29
N ILE A 216 -10.37 11.83 5.99
CA ILE A 216 -10.30 10.64 6.85
C ILE A 216 -8.84 10.34 7.26
N ILE A 217 -7.89 10.52 6.35
CA ILE A 217 -6.48 10.21 6.61
C ILE A 217 -5.89 11.12 7.69
N LYS A 218 -6.27 12.41 7.72
CA LYS A 218 -5.79 13.41 8.70
C LYS A 218 -6.30 13.15 10.11
N ARG A 219 -7.33 12.33 10.25
CA ARG A 219 -7.84 11.93 11.57
C ARG A 219 -6.88 10.96 12.27
N VAL A 220 -6.14 10.15 11.51
CA VAL A 220 -5.31 9.06 12.05
C VAL A 220 -3.80 9.32 11.88
N PHE A 221 -3.39 10.04 10.85
CA PHE A 221 -1.99 10.21 10.49
C PHE A 221 -1.51 11.65 10.58
N ASP A 222 -0.27 11.83 11.04
CA ASP A 222 0.50 13.05 10.83
C ASP A 222 0.96 13.05 9.36
N VAL A 223 0.11 13.58 8.49
CA VAL A 223 0.18 13.35 7.03
C VAL A 223 1.51 13.74 6.40
N ASP A 224 2.20 14.74 6.96
CA ASP A 224 3.48 15.21 6.44
C ASP A 224 4.65 14.30 6.80
N LYS A 225 4.48 13.45 7.82
CA LYS A 225 5.53 12.54 8.31
C LYS A 225 5.27 11.08 8.02
N GLU A 226 4.01 10.70 7.84
CA GLU A 226 3.60 9.30 7.82
C GLU A 226 2.95 8.86 6.50
N VAL A 227 2.52 9.79 5.64
CA VAL A 227 1.76 9.48 4.43
C VAL A 227 2.52 9.90 3.19
N LEU A 228 2.76 8.95 2.30
CA LEU A 228 3.40 9.16 1.01
C LEU A 228 2.38 8.89 -0.10
N ILE A 229 2.13 9.89 -0.96
CA ILE A 229 1.10 9.84 -1.99
C ILE A 229 1.71 9.89 -3.39
N GLY A 230 1.38 8.90 -4.22
CA GLY A 230 1.80 8.82 -5.61
C GLY A 230 3.31 8.92 -5.75
N GLU A 231 3.77 9.97 -6.41
CA GLU A 231 5.20 10.24 -6.64
C GLU A 231 6.03 10.17 -5.35
N GLU A 232 5.54 10.71 -4.23
CA GLU A 232 6.27 10.71 -2.96
C GLU A 232 6.64 9.29 -2.50
N MET A 233 5.70 8.33 -2.67
CA MET A 233 5.91 6.94 -2.28
C MET A 233 7.02 6.31 -3.12
N TRP A 234 6.93 6.46 -4.44
CA TRP A 234 7.88 5.85 -5.37
C TRP A 234 9.26 6.47 -5.27
N ASN A 235 9.32 7.80 -5.16
CA ASN A 235 10.58 8.51 -5.03
C ASN A 235 11.26 8.23 -3.67
N LYS A 236 10.50 7.97 -2.59
CA LYS A 236 11.08 7.61 -1.28
C LYS A 236 11.92 6.33 -1.32
N ILE A 237 11.52 5.37 -2.16
CA ILE A 237 12.17 4.05 -2.25
C ILE A 237 13.10 3.92 -3.46
N GLY A 238 12.85 4.61 -4.57
CA GLY A 238 13.66 4.54 -5.80
C GLY A 238 14.56 5.76 -6.07
N GLY A 239 14.38 6.86 -5.34
CA GLY A 239 15.03 8.14 -5.60
C GLY A 239 14.20 9.06 -6.52
N GLN A 240 14.62 10.31 -6.64
CA GLN A 240 13.93 11.34 -7.43
C GLN A 240 13.76 10.91 -8.90
N GLY A 241 12.58 11.18 -9.48
CA GLY A 241 12.24 10.84 -10.87
C GLY A 241 11.84 9.38 -11.10
N THR A 242 11.78 8.56 -10.06
CA THR A 242 11.36 7.15 -10.17
C THR A 242 9.93 7.03 -10.66
N PHE A 243 9.02 7.90 -10.19
CA PHE A 243 7.63 7.85 -10.61
C PHE A 243 7.47 8.12 -12.11
N ASP A 244 8.17 9.12 -12.64
CA ASP A 244 8.16 9.44 -14.08
C ASP A 244 8.67 8.28 -14.93
N GLU A 245 9.74 7.60 -14.48
CA GLU A 245 10.24 6.41 -15.17
C GLU A 245 9.22 5.26 -15.13
N LEU A 246 8.52 5.05 -14.00
CA LEU A 246 7.43 4.08 -13.94
C LEU A 246 6.31 4.42 -14.93
N LEU A 247 5.92 5.69 -15.05
CA LEU A 247 4.90 6.13 -16.01
C LEU A 247 5.32 5.84 -17.46
N LYS A 248 6.58 6.12 -17.82
CA LYS A 248 7.11 5.78 -19.16
C LYS A 248 7.03 4.28 -19.44
N ILE A 249 7.40 3.43 -18.48
CA ILE A 249 7.32 1.97 -18.64
C ILE A 249 5.85 1.52 -18.77
N ILE A 250 4.94 2.11 -18.00
CA ILE A 250 3.50 1.83 -18.07
C ILE A 250 2.96 2.16 -19.46
N ASP A 251 3.34 3.30 -20.04
CA ASP A 251 2.92 3.71 -21.38
C ASP A 251 3.43 2.73 -22.45
N GLU A 252 4.68 2.28 -22.39
CA GLU A 252 5.23 1.26 -23.29
C GLU A 252 4.46 -0.07 -23.22
N VAL A 253 4.10 -0.51 -22.01
CA VAL A 253 3.34 -1.74 -21.80
C VAL A 253 1.89 -1.57 -22.27
N ARG A 254 1.29 -0.40 -22.02
CA ARG A 254 -0.07 -0.05 -22.44
C ARG A 254 -0.24 -0.14 -23.95
N GLU A 255 0.70 0.41 -24.73
CA GLU A 255 0.64 0.34 -26.20
C GLU A 255 0.61 -1.11 -26.72
N LYS A 256 1.41 -1.99 -26.11
CA LYS A 256 1.42 -3.42 -26.42
C LYS A 256 0.13 -4.11 -26.00
N ALA A 257 -0.37 -3.81 -24.79
CA ALA A 257 -1.61 -4.37 -24.26
C ALA A 257 -2.83 -4.01 -25.11
N ILE A 258 -2.94 -2.75 -25.56
CA ILE A 258 -4.02 -2.29 -26.44
C ILE A 258 -4.03 -3.06 -27.76
N LYS A 259 -2.87 -3.32 -28.36
CA LYS A 259 -2.77 -4.13 -29.58
C LYS A 259 -3.31 -5.55 -29.37
N ILE A 260 -3.03 -6.16 -28.22
CA ILE A 260 -3.56 -7.50 -27.86
C ILE A 260 -5.06 -7.46 -27.64
N LEU A 261 -5.58 -6.48 -26.89
CA LEU A 261 -7.02 -6.33 -26.63
C LEU A 261 -7.81 -6.12 -27.93
N ARG A 262 -7.30 -5.26 -28.83
CA ARG A 262 -7.88 -5.02 -30.16
C ARG A 262 -7.92 -6.28 -31.01
N LYS A 263 -6.82 -7.05 -31.08
CA LYS A 263 -6.77 -8.29 -31.86
C LYS A 263 -7.80 -9.33 -31.40
N ASN A 264 -8.19 -9.30 -30.13
CA ASN A 264 -9.14 -10.25 -29.55
C ASN A 264 -10.55 -9.67 -29.34
N ASN A 265 -10.88 -8.50 -29.90
CA ASN A 265 -12.20 -7.83 -29.76
C ASN A 265 -12.66 -7.57 -28.31
N TYR A 266 -11.75 -7.32 -27.38
CA TYR A 266 -12.09 -6.98 -25.98
C TYR A 266 -12.06 -5.47 -25.70
N LEU A 267 -12.44 -4.65 -26.67
CA LEU A 267 -12.60 -3.21 -26.45
C LEU A 267 -13.91 -3.01 -25.67
N PHE A 268 -13.77 -2.77 -24.37
CA PHE A 268 -14.75 -2.02 -23.59
C PHE A 268 -14.44 -0.53 -23.73
#